data_AF-A0A354UYH4-F1
#
_entry.id   AF-A0A354UYH4-F1
#
_cell.length_a   1.000
_cell.length_b   1.000
_cell.length_c   1.000
_cell.angle_alpha   90.00
_cell.angle_beta   90.00
_cell.angle_gamma   90.00
#
_symmetry.space_group_name_H-M   'P 1'
#
loop_
_entity.id
_entity.type
_entity.pdbx_description
1 polymer ?
#
loop_
_entity_poly.entity_id
_entity_poly.type
_entity_poly.pdbx_seq_one_letter_code
_entity_poly.pdbx_strand_id
1 'polypeptide(L)'
;MNAIVNESLARSFGLSAEEYGRVLAIMGRTPSFTELGVFSVMWSEHCSYKSSRVWLKQLPTKAPWVIHGPGENAGVVDIGDGLAAIFKMESHNHPSFIEPYQGAATGVGGI
;
A
#
# COMPACT_ATOMS: atom_id res chain seq x y z
N MET A 1 12.20 26.17 7.82
CA MET A 1 13.55 25.59 7.72
C MET A 1 13.58 24.73 6.47
N ASN A 2 14.48 24.99 5.51
CA ASN A 2 14.66 24.08 4.37
C ASN A 2 15.52 22.91 4.86
N ALA A 3 14.89 21.77 5.13
CA ALA A 3 15.60 20.55 5.47
C ALA A 3 16.49 20.13 4.28
N ILE A 4 17.76 19.83 4.55
CA ILE A 4 18.66 19.28 3.54
C ILE A 4 18.27 17.81 3.32
N VAL A 5 17.81 17.50 2.11
CA VAL A 5 17.42 16.13 1.74
C VAL A 5 18.66 15.33 1.35
N ASN A 6 19.00 14.35 2.17
CA ASN A 6 20.15 13.47 2.00
C ASN A 6 19.80 12.03 2.43
N GLU A 7 20.74 11.08 2.25
CA GLU A 7 20.50 9.68 2.59
C GLU A 7 20.17 9.47 4.08
N SER A 8 20.81 10.23 4.97
CA SER A 8 20.53 10.14 6.41
C SER A 8 19.09 10.50 6.73
N LEU A 9 18.57 11.58 6.12
CA LEU A 9 17.17 11.96 6.25
C LEU A 9 16.25 10.89 5.63
N ALA A 10 16.58 10.39 4.44
CA ALA A 10 15.81 9.32 3.79
C ALA A 10 15.71 8.05 4.67
N ARG A 11 16.79 7.68 5.35
CA ARG A 11 16.80 6.56 6.32
C ARG A 11 15.90 6.82 7.52
N SER A 12 15.87 8.04 8.05
CA SER A 12 14.92 8.39 9.12
C SER A 12 13.46 8.32 8.69
N PHE A 13 13.21 8.40 7.38
CA PHE A 13 11.90 8.23 6.74
C PHE A 13 11.62 6.76 6.35
N GLY A 14 12.50 5.82 6.72
CA GLY A 14 12.31 4.39 6.45
C GLY A 14 12.73 3.93 5.04
N LEU A 15 13.39 4.78 4.24
CA LEU A 15 14.00 4.37 2.98
C LEU A 15 15.41 3.82 3.21
N SER A 16 15.73 2.69 2.61
CA SER A 16 17.10 2.20 2.52
C SER A 16 17.96 3.11 1.62
N ALA A 17 19.29 3.00 1.70
CA ALA A 17 20.20 3.71 0.78
C ALA A 17 19.92 3.37 -0.68
N GLU A 18 19.59 2.11 -0.96
CA GLU A 18 19.28 1.65 -2.30
C GLU A 18 17.98 2.28 -2.82
N GLU A 19 16.92 2.31 -1.99
CA GLU A 19 15.66 2.97 -2.34
C GLU A 19 15.88 4.47 -2.56
N TYR A 20 16.65 5.15 -1.71
CA TYR A 20 16.98 6.57 -1.92
C TYR A 20 17.78 6.80 -3.21
N GLY A 21 18.74 5.92 -3.53
CA GLY A 21 19.47 5.96 -4.79
C GLY A 21 18.53 5.83 -6.00
N ARG A 22 17.53 4.94 -5.93
CA ARG A 22 16.49 4.82 -6.98
C ARG A 22 15.63 6.08 -7.07
N VAL A 23 15.28 6.71 -5.96
CA VAL A 23 14.54 7.99 -5.95
C VAL A 23 15.34 9.06 -6.71
N LEU A 24 16.64 9.20 -6.43
CA LEU A 24 17.50 10.15 -7.15
C LEU A 24 17.56 9.84 -8.65
N ALA A 25 17.67 8.57 -9.02
CA ALA A 25 17.70 8.14 -10.42
C ALA A 25 16.37 8.43 -11.15
N ILE A 26 15.22 8.19 -10.52
CA ILE A 26 13.89 8.48 -11.09
C ILE A 26 13.69 9.98 -11.25
N MET A 27 14.09 10.77 -10.25
CA MET A 27 13.86 12.21 -10.21
C MET A 27 14.86 13.00 -11.07
N GLY A 28 16.06 12.47 -11.30
CA GLY A 28 17.17 13.19 -11.95
C GLY A 28 17.72 14.37 -11.13
N ARG A 29 17.25 14.53 -9.89
CA ARG A 29 17.62 15.59 -8.93
C ARG A 29 17.33 15.12 -7.51
N THR A 30 17.83 15.87 -6.53
CA THR A 30 17.42 15.70 -5.13
C THR A 30 15.93 16.05 -4.97
N PRO A 31 15.11 15.19 -4.33
CA PRO A 31 13.73 15.53 -4.04
C PRO A 31 13.65 16.62 -2.97
N SER A 32 12.58 17.38 -2.97
CA SER A 32 12.20 18.25 -1.85
C SER A 32 11.80 17.40 -0.64
N PHE A 33 11.72 18.02 0.54
CA PHE A 33 11.31 17.33 1.77
C PHE A 33 9.94 16.67 1.62
N THR A 34 8.98 17.36 1.00
CA THR A 34 7.63 16.83 0.75
C THR A 34 7.66 15.65 -0.22
N GLU A 35 8.42 15.75 -1.32
CA GLU A 35 8.57 14.65 -2.29
C GLU A 35 9.22 13.42 -1.65
N LEU A 36 10.23 13.60 -0.79
CA LEU A 36 10.83 12.50 -0.02
C LEU A 36 9.77 11.81 0.86
N GLY A 37 8.92 12.58 1.55
CA GLY A 37 7.83 12.06 2.35
C GLY A 37 6.84 11.21 1.54
N VAL A 38 6.50 11.66 0.32
CA VAL A 38 5.63 10.90 -0.59
C VAL A 38 6.28 9.58 -0.99
N PHE A 39 7.55 9.58 -1.40
CA PHE A 39 8.26 8.33 -1.73
C PHE A 39 8.32 7.37 -0.54
N SER A 40 8.62 7.89 0.65
CA SER A 40 8.69 7.11 1.89
C SER A 40 7.38 6.35 2.16
N VAL A 41 6.24 7.03 2.14
CA VAL A 41 4.94 6.40 2.42
C VAL A 41 4.55 5.44 1.30
N MET A 42 4.67 5.86 0.04
CA MET A 42 4.26 5.04 -1.11
C MET A 42 5.10 3.78 -1.29
N TRP A 43 6.37 3.79 -0.85
CA TRP A 43 7.27 2.63 -0.91
C TRP A 43 7.37 1.87 0.43
N SER A 44 6.56 2.22 1.41
CA SER A 44 6.39 1.42 2.63
C SER A 44 5.85 0.03 2.29
N GLU A 45 6.06 -0.96 3.16
CA GLU A 45 5.50 -2.31 2.95
C GLU A 45 3.96 -2.26 2.85
N HIS A 46 3.33 -1.40 3.65
CA HIS A 46 1.88 -1.24 3.70
C HIS A 46 1.28 -0.84 2.34
N CYS A 47 1.92 0.07 1.62
CA CYS A 47 1.42 0.52 0.31
C CYS A 47 1.95 -0.32 -0.86
N SER A 48 3.21 -0.74 -0.80
CA SER A 48 3.87 -1.34 -1.96
C SER A 48 3.83 -2.87 -2.01
N TYR A 49 3.52 -3.52 -0.88
CA TYR A 49 3.55 -4.98 -0.73
C TYR A 49 4.91 -5.56 -1.17
N LYS A 50 6.01 -4.82 -1.00
CA LYS A 50 7.31 -5.14 -1.62
C LYS A 50 7.85 -6.51 -1.22
N SER A 51 7.57 -6.98 -0.01
CA SER A 51 7.95 -8.33 0.44
C SER A 51 6.96 -9.41 0.02
N SER A 52 5.66 -9.09 -0.03
CA SER A 52 4.56 -10.05 -0.16
C SER A 52 4.10 -10.26 -1.61
N ARG A 53 4.22 -9.25 -2.46
CA ARG A 53 3.72 -9.24 -3.86
C ARG A 53 4.25 -10.40 -4.71
N VAL A 54 5.48 -10.84 -4.48
CA VAL A 54 6.09 -11.95 -5.24
C VAL A 54 5.39 -13.29 -4.96
N TRP A 55 4.88 -13.46 -3.74
CA TRP A 55 4.17 -14.66 -3.29
C TRP A 55 2.69 -14.60 -3.68
N LEU A 56 2.05 -13.44 -3.48
CA LEU A 56 0.63 -13.24 -3.80
C LEU A 56 0.31 -13.47 -5.28
N LYS A 57 1.25 -13.19 -6.18
CA LYS A 57 1.11 -13.45 -7.62
C LYS A 57 0.96 -14.94 -7.98
N GLN A 58 1.30 -15.85 -7.08
CA GLN A 58 1.20 -17.30 -7.30
C GLN A 58 -0.21 -17.83 -7.04
N LEU A 59 -1.08 -17.05 -6.39
CA LEU A 59 -2.44 -17.46 -6.07
C LEU A 59 -3.30 -17.55 -7.34
N PRO A 60 -4.21 -18.55 -7.44
CA PRO A 60 -5.15 -18.64 -8.55
C PRO A 60 -6.16 -17.49 -8.47
N THR A 61 -6.31 -16.76 -9.57
CA THR A 61 -7.14 -15.54 -9.64
C THR A 61 -8.19 -15.57 -10.75
N LYS A 62 -8.28 -16.67 -11.49
CA LYS A 62 -9.17 -16.82 -12.65
C LYS A 62 -10.14 -17.97 -12.43
N ALA A 63 -11.42 -17.69 -12.63
CA ALA A 63 -12.48 -18.68 -12.75
C ALA A 63 -13.63 -18.08 -13.56
N PRO A 64 -14.55 -18.88 -14.14
CA PRO A 64 -15.66 -18.38 -14.95
C PRO A 64 -16.58 -17.38 -14.23
N TRP A 65 -16.69 -17.49 -12.91
CA TRP A 65 -17.51 -16.62 -12.07
C TRP A 65 -16.75 -15.40 -11.52
N VAL A 66 -15.47 -15.23 -11.84
CA VAL A 66 -14.71 -14.03 -11.43
C VAL A 66 -14.91 -12.93 -12.45
N ILE A 67 -15.69 -11.91 -12.08
CA ILE A 67 -15.90 -10.71 -12.91
C ILE A 67 -14.68 -9.80 -12.81
N HIS A 68 -14.20 -9.53 -11.58
CA HIS A 68 -12.95 -8.80 -11.31
C HIS A 68 -12.14 -9.47 -10.20
N GLY A 69 -10.88 -9.80 -10.53
CA GLY A 69 -9.88 -10.32 -9.59
C GLY A 69 -9.02 -9.20 -8.96
N PRO A 70 -7.84 -9.54 -8.40
CA PRO A 70 -6.95 -8.56 -7.79
C PRO A 70 -6.50 -7.46 -8.76
N GLY A 71 -6.53 -6.20 -8.32
CA GLY A 71 -6.11 -5.03 -9.08
C GLY A 71 -6.95 -3.78 -8.76
N GLU A 72 -8.23 -3.99 -8.47
CA GLU A 72 -9.17 -2.96 -8.03
C GLU A 72 -9.32 -2.94 -6.50
N ASN A 73 -10.12 -2.02 -5.98
CA ASN A 73 -10.37 -1.87 -4.54
C ASN A 73 -11.02 -3.09 -3.90
N ALA A 74 -11.81 -3.89 -4.63
CA ALA A 74 -12.48 -5.09 -4.14
C ALA A 74 -12.61 -6.16 -5.25
N GLY A 75 -12.77 -7.42 -4.85
CA GLY A 75 -13.06 -8.51 -5.78
C GLY A 75 -14.55 -8.59 -6.09
N VAL A 76 -14.88 -9.03 -7.31
CA VAL A 76 -16.27 -9.16 -7.79
C VAL A 76 -16.49 -10.54 -8.37
N VAL A 77 -17.53 -11.22 -7.89
CA VAL A 77 -17.94 -12.56 -8.36
C VAL A 77 -19.39 -12.57 -8.80
N ASP A 78 -19.66 -13.26 -9.91
CA ASP A 78 -21.02 -13.57 -10.38
C ASP A 78 -21.64 -14.62 -9.45
N ILE A 79 -22.88 -14.38 -9.02
CA ILE A 79 -23.65 -15.29 -8.16
C ILE A 79 -24.94 -15.79 -8.83
N GLY A 80 -25.12 -15.53 -10.13
CA GLY A 80 -26.30 -15.91 -10.90
C GLY A 80 -27.39 -14.83 -10.91
N ASP A 81 -28.44 -15.07 -11.71
CA ASP A 81 -29.63 -14.20 -11.82
C ASP A 81 -29.34 -12.74 -12.17
N GLY A 82 -28.20 -12.47 -12.81
CA GLY A 82 -27.74 -11.11 -13.13
C GLY A 82 -27.25 -10.33 -11.90
N LEU A 83 -26.92 -11.02 -10.81
CA LEU A 83 -26.40 -10.45 -9.56
C LEU A 83 -24.91 -10.73 -9.39
N ALA A 84 -24.23 -9.86 -8.64
CA ALA A 84 -22.83 -10.02 -8.28
C ALA A 84 -22.60 -9.73 -6.80
N ALA A 85 -21.66 -10.46 -6.19
CA ALA A 85 -21.16 -10.17 -4.85
C ALA A 85 -19.82 -9.43 -4.94
N ILE A 86 -19.72 -8.33 -4.18
CA ILE A 86 -18.51 -7.50 -4.09
C ILE A 86 -18.03 -7.56 -2.65
N PHE A 87 -16.79 -7.97 -2.45
CA PHE A 87 -16.24 -8.06 -1.10
C PHE A 87 -14.71 -7.93 -1.09
N LYS A 88 -14.22 -7.49 0.07
CA LYS A 88 -12.81 -7.33 0.41
C LYS A 88 -12.66 -7.58 1.90
N MET A 89 -11.45 -7.83 2.34
CA MET A 89 -11.08 -7.85 3.75
C MET A 89 -9.85 -6.96 3.95
N GLU A 90 -9.92 -6.10 4.96
CA GLU A 90 -8.82 -5.25 5.41
C GLU A 90 -8.48 -5.52 6.88
N SER A 91 -7.33 -4.99 7.31
CA SER A 91 -6.90 -5.07 8.70
C SER A 91 -6.44 -3.70 9.18
N HIS A 92 -6.75 -3.36 10.43
CA HIS A 92 -6.36 -2.09 11.03
C HIS A 92 -5.58 -2.32 12.34
N ASN A 93 -4.61 -3.25 12.28
CA ASN A 93 -4.03 -3.88 13.46
C ASN A 93 -3.25 -2.92 14.36
N HIS A 94 -2.29 -2.18 13.79
CA HIS A 94 -1.42 -1.31 14.59
C HIS A 94 -2.20 -0.16 15.27
N PRO A 95 -3.10 0.57 14.59
CA PRO A 95 -3.91 1.59 15.26
C PRO A 95 -4.83 1.00 16.33
N SER A 96 -5.50 -0.14 16.07
CA SER A 96 -6.36 -0.80 17.05
C SER A 96 -5.62 -1.34 18.27
N PHE A 97 -4.32 -1.63 18.15
CA PHE A 97 -3.49 -1.99 19.29
C PHE A 97 -3.22 -0.79 20.21
N ILE A 98 -3.07 0.41 19.65
CA ILE A 98 -2.80 1.65 20.41
C ILE A 98 -4.09 2.24 20.98
N GLU A 99 -5.13 2.33 20.17
CA GLU A 99 -6.44 2.86 20.55
C GLU A 99 -7.52 1.97 19.92
N PRO A 100 -8.14 1.06 20.71
CA PRO A 100 -9.02 0.03 20.15
C PRO A 100 -10.31 0.54 19.53
N TYR A 101 -10.92 1.60 20.11
CA TYR A 101 -12.27 2.01 19.70
C TYR A 101 -12.25 2.72 18.34
N GLN A 102 -11.46 3.78 18.23
CA GLN A 102 -11.21 4.52 16.99
C GLN A 102 -10.45 3.65 15.99
N GLY A 103 -9.47 2.87 16.43
CA GLY A 103 -8.75 1.96 15.54
C GLY A 103 -9.67 0.97 14.83
N ALA A 104 -10.63 0.38 15.56
CA ALA A 104 -11.64 -0.48 14.96
C ALA A 104 -12.65 0.32 14.11
N ALA A 105 -13.11 1.47 14.61
CA ALA A 105 -14.11 2.29 13.91
C ALA A 105 -13.61 2.79 12.54
N THR A 106 -12.35 3.25 12.44
CA THR A 106 -11.78 3.67 11.15
C THR A 106 -11.51 2.48 10.24
N GLY A 107 -11.24 1.29 10.79
CA GLY A 107 -11.16 0.06 10.02
C GLY A 107 -12.49 -0.33 9.37
N VAL A 108 -13.61 -0.13 10.09
CA VAL A 108 -14.97 -0.32 9.55
C VAL A 108 -15.32 0.73 8.50
N GLY A 109 -14.89 1.98 8.68
CA GLY A 109 -15.16 3.05 7.72
C GLY A 109 -14.34 2.98 6.43
N GLY A 110 -13.19 2.29 6.47
CA GLY A 110 -12.28 2.16 5.31
C GLY A 110 -12.61 1.02 4.36
N ILE A 111 -13.37 0.02 4.83
CA ILE A 111 -13.80 -1.16 4.05
C ILE A 111 -15.12 -0.93 3.32
#